data_AF-A0AAF0Q6M7-F1
#
_entry.id   AF-A0AAF0Q6M7-F1
#
_cell.length_a   1.000
_cell.length_b   1.000
_cell.length_c   1.000
_cell.angle_alpha   90.00
_cell.angle_beta   90.00
_cell.angle_gamma   90.00
#
_symmetry.space_group_name_H-M   'P 1'
#
loop_
_entity.id
_entity.type
_entity.pdbx_description
1 polymer ?
#
loop_
_entity_poly.entity_id
_entity_poly.type
_entity_poly.pdbx_seq_one_letter_code
_entity_poly.pdbx_strand_id
1 'polypeptide(L)'
;MARISLTTLCLQEEDHELEEVRCKHGFVLPLLTSWTPRNPSRRYWGCPYYGARSCDFWLWKDDYIDPRSKFAIPKLLGRIAELEHSV
;
A
#
# COMPACT_ATOMS: atom_id res chain seq x y z
N MET A 1 18.25 -23.87 -15.39
CA MET A 1 17.10 -23.03 -15.00
C MET A 1 17.24 -22.74 -13.51
N ALA A 2 17.70 -21.54 -13.15
CA ALA A 2 17.96 -21.21 -11.75
C ALA A 2 16.63 -21.20 -10.97
N ARG A 3 16.58 -21.95 -9.87
CA ARG A 3 15.44 -22.00 -8.97
C ARG A 3 15.47 -20.72 -8.13
N ILE A 4 14.80 -19.68 -8.60
CA ILE A 4 14.69 -18.42 -7.87
C ILE A 4 13.87 -18.71 -6.61
N SER A 5 14.46 -18.53 -5.44
CA SER A 5 13.75 -18.64 -4.17
C SER A 5 12.79 -17.47 -4.04
N LEU A 6 11.50 -17.74 -3.84
CA LEU A 6 10.50 -16.70 -3.58
C LEU A 6 10.87 -15.85 -2.37
N THR A 7 11.55 -16.45 -1.38
CA THR A 7 12.08 -15.74 -0.21
C THR A 7 13.16 -14.74 -0.59
N THR A 8 13.92 -15.00 -1.64
CA THR A 8 14.95 -14.09 -2.15
C THR A 8 14.31 -12.94 -2.94
N LEU A 9 13.24 -13.17 -3.71
CA LEU A 9 12.48 -12.08 -4.33
C LEU A 9 11.87 -11.12 -3.30
N CYS A 10 11.36 -11.64 -2.18
CA CYS A 10 10.79 -10.81 -1.10
C CYS A 10 11.83 -10.06 -0.26
N LEU A 11 13.11 -10.48 -0.28
CA LEU A 11 14.19 -9.84 0.48
C LEU A 11 15.13 -8.99 -0.40
N GLN A 12 14.96 -9.04 -1.72
CA GLN A 12 15.68 -8.24 -2.71
C GLN A 12 14.93 -6.97 -3.12
N GLU A 13 13.75 -6.71 -2.56
CA GLU A 13 13.28 -5.32 -2.50
C GLU A 13 14.24 -4.61 -1.56
N GLU A 14 15.34 -4.13 -2.14
CA GLU A 14 16.10 -3.04 -1.60
C GLU A 14 15.07 -2.04 -1.07
N ASP A 15 15.04 -1.89 0.25
CA ASP A 15 14.59 -0.67 0.94
C ASP A 15 15.51 0.44 0.44
N HIS A 16 15.41 0.73 -0.86
CA HIS A 16 16.14 1.73 -1.59
C HIS A 16 15.76 3.01 -0.91
N GLU A 17 16.64 3.42 0.02
CA GLU A 17 16.75 4.69 0.71
C GLU A 17 15.42 5.45 0.66
N LEU A 18 14.59 5.33 1.71
CA LEU A 18 13.29 5.99 1.82
C LEU A 18 13.41 7.45 1.35
N GLU A 19 13.07 7.68 0.09
CA GLU A 19 13.26 8.96 -0.55
C GLU A 19 12.40 9.96 0.22
N GLU A 20 13.01 11.05 0.69
CA GLU A 20 12.31 12.01 1.54
C GLU A 20 11.21 12.71 0.73
N VAL A 21 9.98 12.23 0.86
CA VAL A 21 8.84 12.80 0.15
C VAL A 21 8.31 14.01 0.91
N ARG A 22 8.28 15.17 0.26
CA ARG A 22 7.71 16.41 0.80
C ARG A 22 6.47 16.86 0.04
N CYS A 23 5.47 17.38 0.76
CA CYS A 23 4.36 18.09 0.13
C CYS A 23 4.71 19.55 -0.19
N LYS A 24 3.79 20.29 -0.83
CA LYS A 24 3.98 21.73 -1.18
C LYS A 24 4.17 22.67 0.02
N HIS A 25 3.83 22.22 1.23
CA HIS A 25 4.10 22.97 2.46
C HIS A 25 5.53 22.76 3.00
N GLY A 26 6.31 21.87 2.38
CA GLY A 26 7.68 21.54 2.81
C GLY A 26 7.76 20.49 3.92
N PHE A 27 6.64 19.94 4.40
CA PHE A 27 6.68 18.86 5.41
C PHE A 27 7.16 17.55 4.80
N VAL A 28 8.06 16.86 5.51
CA VAL A 28 8.37 15.45 5.27
C VAL A 28 7.15 14.62 5.60
N LEU A 29 6.73 13.79 4.65
CA LEU A 29 5.51 13.02 4.75
C LEU A 29 5.80 11.63 5.33
N PRO A 30 5.00 11.15 6.29
CA PRO A 30 5.09 9.78 6.74
C PRO A 30 4.59 8.83 5.64
N LEU A 31 5.15 7.62 5.60
CA LEU A 31 4.61 6.53 4.79
C LEU A 31 3.39 5.95 5.53
N LEU A 32 2.22 6.04 4.92
CA LEU A 32 0.93 5.60 5.46
C LEU A 32 0.43 4.37 4.73
N THR A 33 -0.39 3.55 5.38
CA THR A 33 -1.01 2.36 4.78
C THR A 33 -2.50 2.59 4.54
N SER A 34 -2.97 2.26 3.33
CA SER A 34 -4.40 2.23 2.99
C SER A 34 -5.03 0.94 3.49
N TRP A 35 -6.09 1.10 4.28
CA TRP A 35 -6.94 0.00 4.75
C TRP A 35 -8.27 -0.07 3.99
N THR A 36 -8.34 0.57 2.82
CA THR A 36 -9.55 0.51 2.00
C THR A 36 -9.68 -0.85 1.31
N PRO A 37 -10.89 -1.43 1.17
CA PRO A 37 -11.07 -2.70 0.49
C PRO A 37 -10.54 -2.72 -0.96
N ARG A 38 -10.49 -1.57 -1.63
CA ARG A 38 -9.98 -1.44 -3.02
C ARG A 38 -8.47 -1.28 -3.11
N ASN A 39 -7.80 -0.90 -2.03
CA ASN A 39 -6.33 -0.75 -1.97
C ASN A 39 -5.83 -1.29 -0.62
N PRO A 40 -6.08 -2.58 -0.30
CA PRO A 40 -5.67 -3.14 0.97
C PRO A 40 -4.15 -3.14 1.05
N SER A 41 -3.62 -2.73 2.21
CA SER A 41 -2.20 -2.73 2.54
C SER A 41 -1.27 -1.91 1.62
N ARG A 42 -1.79 -1.17 0.63
CA ARG A 42 -0.97 -0.28 -0.22
C ARG A 42 -0.52 0.93 0.56
N ARG A 43 0.75 1.28 0.42
CA ARG A 43 1.40 2.40 1.10
C ARG A 43 1.42 3.66 0.24
N TYR A 44 1.27 4.81 0.88
CA TYR A 44 1.20 6.11 0.23
C TYR A 44 1.76 7.22 1.13
N TRP A 45 2.07 8.37 0.53
CA TRP A 45 2.31 9.63 1.21
C TRP A 45 1.16 10.58 0.91
N GLY A 46 0.72 11.34 1.91
CA GLY A 46 -0.37 12.32 1.77
C GLY A 46 -0.12 13.56 2.61
N CYS A 47 -0.63 14.70 2.16
CA CYS A 47 -0.57 15.93 2.94
C CYS A 47 -1.30 15.74 4.28
N PRO A 48 -0.70 16.15 5.42
CA PRO A 48 -1.37 16.03 6.72
C PRO A 48 -2.51 17.05 6.92
N TYR A 49 -2.57 18.10 6.08
CA TYR A 49 -3.66 19.07 6.11
C TYR A 49 -4.82 18.63 5.22
N TYR A 50 -6.04 18.87 5.71
CA TYR A 50 -7.30 18.56 5.02
C TYR A 50 -8.08 19.83 4.67
N GLY A 51 -9.01 19.71 3.71
CA GLY A 51 -9.91 20.79 3.31
C GLY A 51 -9.17 21.98 2.69
N ALA A 52 -9.61 23.20 2.98
CA ALA A 52 -9.05 24.43 2.39
C ALA A 52 -7.55 24.66 2.68
N ARG A 53 -6.95 23.95 3.65
CA ARG A 53 -5.52 24.02 3.98
C ARG A 53 -4.70 22.90 3.34
N SER A 54 -5.35 21.93 2.71
CA SER A 54 -4.69 20.87 1.95
C SER A 54 -3.99 21.45 0.74
N CYS A 55 -2.82 20.92 0.39
CA CYS A 55 -2.20 21.19 -0.91
C CYS A 55 -2.44 20.06 -1.94
N ASP A 56 -3.29 19.11 -1.56
CA ASP A 56 -3.74 17.94 -2.31
C ASP A 56 -2.61 17.02 -2.79
N PHE A 57 -1.46 17.10 -2.13
CA PHE A 57 -0.37 16.18 -2.38
C PHE A 57 -0.76 14.76 -1.96
N TRP A 58 -0.61 13.83 -2.90
CA TRP A 58 -0.78 12.40 -2.68
C TRP A 58 0.10 11.60 -3.65
N LEU A 59 0.79 10.56 -3.16
CA LEU A 59 1.63 9.68 -3.97
C LEU A 59 1.57 8.25 -3.44
N TRP A 60 1.41 7.26 -4.31
CA TRP A 60 1.54 5.84 -3.94
C TRP A 60 3.01 5.43 -3.91
N LYS A 61 3.43 4.73 -2.85
CA LYS A 61 4.74 4.04 -2.79
C LYS A 61 4.70 2.72 -3.53
N ASP A 62 3.63 1.97 -3.31
CA ASP A 62 3.46 0.65 -3.92
C ASP A 62 2.76 0.75 -5.27
N ASP A 63 3.12 -0.18 -6.16
CA ASP A 63 2.54 -0.31 -7.48
C ASP A 63 1.01 -0.46 -7.45
N TYR A 64 0.42 -0.20 -8.60
CA TYR A 64 -1.01 -0.37 -8.80
C TYR A 64 -1.39 -1.85 -8.65
N ILE A 65 -2.32 -2.16 -7.74
CA ILE A 65 -2.93 -3.49 -7.67
C ILE A 65 -3.75 -3.73 -8.93
N ASP A 66 -3.46 -4.79 -9.68
CA ASP A 66 -4.15 -5.11 -10.91
C ASP A 66 -5.68 -5.26 -10.70
N PRO A 67 -6.50 -5.01 -11.74
CA PRO A 67 -7.95 -4.99 -11.58
C PRO A 67 -8.52 -6.30 -11.04
N ARG A 68 -7.98 -7.46 -11.44
CA ARG A 68 -8.47 -8.75 -10.96
C ARG A 68 -8.18 -8.92 -9.47
N SER A 69 -6.99 -8.57 -9.02
CA SER A 69 -6.61 -8.64 -7.61
C SER A 69 -7.46 -7.72 -6.74
N LYS A 70 -7.87 -6.54 -7.23
CA LYS A 70 -8.81 -5.65 -6.52
C LYS A 70 -10.17 -6.29 -6.24
N PHE A 71 -10.59 -7.27 -7.02
CA PHE A 71 -11.83 -8.04 -6.77
C PHE A 71 -11.56 -9.34 -6.02
N ALA A 72 -10.50 -10.06 -6.38
CA ALA A 72 -10.19 -11.37 -5.82
C ALA A 72 -9.78 -11.30 -4.35
N ILE A 73 -8.89 -10.36 -3.98
CA ILE A 73 -8.37 -10.25 -2.61
C ILE A 73 -9.51 -9.99 -1.61
N PRO A 74 -10.39 -8.98 -1.78
CA PRO A 74 -11.48 -8.75 -0.83
C PRO A 74 -12.43 -9.94 -0.72
N LYS A 75 -12.73 -10.63 -1.83
CA LYS A 75 -13.61 -11.80 -1.82
C LYS A 75 -13.00 -12.97 -1.05
N LEU A 76 -11.70 -13.21 -1.19
CA LEU A 76 -10.99 -14.25 -0.45
C LEU A 76 -10.93 -13.93 1.04
N LEU A 77 -10.64 -12.68 1.40
CA LEU A 77 -10.65 -12.22 2.80
C LEU A 77 -12.04 -12.42 3.45
N GLY A 78 -13.12 -12.12 2.73
CA GLY A 78 -14.48 -12.36 3.20
C GLY A 78 -14.74 -13.85 3.51
N ARG A 79 -14.32 -14.75 2.60
CA ARG A 79 -14.45 -16.21 2.82
C ARG A 79 -13.62 -16.71 3.99
N ILE A 80 -12.43 -16.15 4.21
CA ILE A 80 -11.59 -16.50 5.37
C ILE A 80 -12.31 -16.09 6.65
N ALA A 81 -12.81 -14.85 6.73
CA ALA A 81 -13.56 -14.39 7.89
C ALA A 81 -14.81 -15.27 8.16
N GLU A 82 -15.57 -15.64 7.12
CA GLU A 82 -16.71 -16.57 7.27
C GLU A 82 -16.30 -17.91 7.89
N LEU A 83 -15.16 -18.47 7.46
CA LEU A 83 -14.64 -19.74 7.97
C LEU A 83 -14.12 -19.60 9.40
N GLU A 84 -13.40 -18.52 9.71
CA GLU A 84 -12.87 -18.26 11.06
C GLU A 84 -13.98 -18.05 12.09
N HIS A 85 -15.11 -17.46 11.70
CA HIS A 85 -16.27 -17.27 12.56
C HIS A 85 -17.13 -18.54 12.76
N SER A 86 -16.87 -19.59 11.98
CA SER A 86 -17.59 -20.87 12.06
C SER A 86 -16.95 -21.88 13.02
N VAL A 87 -15.84 -21.51 13.66
CA VAL A 87 -15.10 -22.26 14.68
C VAL A 87 -15.38 -21.66 16.07
#